data_AF-A0A9D0Z843-F1
#
_entry.id   AF-A0A9D0Z843-F1
#
_cell.length_a   1.000
_cell.length_b   1.000
_cell.length_c   1.000
_cell.angle_alpha   90.00
_cell.angle_beta   90.00
_cell.angle_gamma   90.00
#
_symmetry.space_group_name_H-M   'P 1'
#
loop_
_entity.id
_entity.type
_entity.pdbx_description
1 polymer ?
#
loop_
_entity_poly.entity_id
_entity_poly.type
_entity_poly.pdbx_seq_one_letter_code
_entity_poly.pdbx_strand_id
1 'polypeptide(L)'
;MEDGVIVELYWQRDQRAIGASEEKYGGLCRSLSWSILQSREDAEECVNDTWHRAWTTMPPQRPGSLRAYLVRSVRNLSIDRYRARRSQKRGGGFETLALELEDCVPPAPSAEEVWETREIAAVLDRWLAAEVTVPAGGSVHLTAAMKKAGSYDFYCADRGNQGLYGYDLVTALGSCLTCTEQWATLEDRGVIEIVRQNFGFDLDAGIRTVTLNPAEPHYYL
;
A
#
# COMPACT_ATOMS: atom_id res chain seq x y z
N MET A 1 13.26 -10.95 -28.46
CA MET A 1 12.37 -9.76 -28.37
C MET A 1 12.80 -8.85 -27.22
N GLU A 2 12.70 -7.54 -27.33
CA GLU A 2 13.05 -6.59 -26.25
C GLU A 2 11.92 -6.40 -25.24
N ASP A 3 12.24 -6.05 -23.98
CA ASP A 3 11.26 -5.85 -22.89
C ASP A 3 10.22 -4.79 -23.27
N GLY A 4 10.66 -3.67 -23.83
CA GLY A 4 9.79 -2.56 -24.23
C GLY A 4 8.74 -2.96 -25.27
N VAL A 5 9.11 -3.84 -26.21
CA VAL A 5 8.21 -4.37 -27.24
C VAL A 5 7.14 -5.26 -26.63
N ILE A 6 7.51 -6.12 -25.67
CA ILE A 6 6.55 -6.99 -24.97
C ILE A 6 5.58 -6.17 -24.13
N VAL A 7 6.08 -5.15 -23.42
CA VAL A 7 5.23 -4.21 -22.66
C VAL A 7 4.25 -3.48 -23.59
N GLU A 8 4.70 -3.08 -24.77
CA GLU A 8 3.84 -2.40 -25.74
C GLU A 8 2.74 -3.32 -26.30
N LEU A 9 3.02 -4.61 -26.52
CA LEU A 9 1.99 -5.59 -26.88
C LEU A 9 0.92 -5.73 -25.79
N TYR A 10 1.32 -5.78 -24.51
CA TYR A 10 0.37 -5.75 -23.41
C TYR A 10 -0.44 -4.44 -23.39
N TRP A 11 0.21 -3.32 -23.69
CA TRP A 11 -0.42 -2.00 -23.74
C TRP A 11 -1.51 -1.91 -24.81
N GLN A 12 -1.23 -2.49 -25.97
CA GLN A 12 -2.14 -2.56 -27.11
C GLN A 12 -3.20 -3.68 -26.97
N ARG A 13 -3.18 -4.42 -25.85
CA ARG A 13 -4.05 -5.59 -25.62
C ARG A 13 -3.94 -6.61 -26.76
N ASP A 14 -2.73 -6.79 -27.27
CA ASP A 14 -2.42 -7.77 -28.31
C ASP A 14 -2.04 -9.11 -27.66
N GLN A 15 -2.76 -10.18 -28.00
CA GLN A 15 -2.56 -11.52 -27.44
C GLN A 15 -1.15 -12.06 -27.67
N ARG A 16 -0.42 -11.56 -28.68
CA ARG A 16 0.99 -11.90 -28.91
C ARG A 16 1.89 -11.58 -27.71
N ALA A 17 1.47 -10.69 -26.81
CA ALA A 17 2.17 -10.37 -25.58
C ALA A 17 2.45 -11.60 -24.70
N ILE A 18 1.48 -12.53 -24.61
CA ILE A 18 1.62 -13.75 -23.81
C ILE A 18 2.67 -14.66 -24.43
N GLY A 19 2.56 -14.92 -25.74
CA GLY A 19 3.53 -15.76 -26.45
C GLY A 19 4.95 -15.19 -26.38
N ALA A 20 5.09 -13.87 -26.52
CA ALA A 20 6.39 -13.20 -26.42
C ALA A 20 7.00 -13.25 -25.00
N SER A 21 6.14 -13.16 -23.97
CA SER A 21 6.56 -13.29 -22.57
C SER A 21 6.98 -14.71 -22.24
N GLU A 22 6.24 -15.69 -22.74
CA GLU A 22 6.54 -17.11 -22.59
C GLU A 22 7.86 -17.48 -23.26
N GLU A 23 8.06 -17.03 -24.50
CA GLU A 23 9.29 -17.27 -25.26
C GLU A 23 10.52 -16.69 -24.53
N LYS A 24 10.39 -15.47 -23.99
CA LYS A 24 11.52 -14.77 -23.39
C LYS A 24 11.79 -15.15 -21.94
N TYR A 25 10.75 -15.30 -21.12
CA TYR A 25 10.86 -15.43 -19.67
C TYR A 25 10.32 -16.75 -19.13
N GLY A 26 9.62 -17.56 -19.92
CA GLY A 26 9.03 -18.82 -19.44
C GLY A 26 10.05 -19.73 -18.76
N GLY A 27 11.24 -19.89 -19.35
CA GLY A 27 12.32 -20.67 -18.74
C GLY A 27 12.77 -20.15 -17.35
N LEU A 28 12.90 -18.83 -17.22
CA LEU A 28 13.27 -18.18 -15.96
C LEU A 28 12.18 -18.36 -14.90
N CYS A 29 10.92 -18.09 -15.27
CA CYS A 29 9.79 -18.16 -14.35
C CYS A 29 9.53 -19.59 -13.87
N ARG A 30 9.57 -20.58 -14.77
CA ARG A 30 9.46 -22.01 -14.40
C ARG A 30 10.59 -22.44 -13.47
N SER A 31 11.84 -22.06 -13.76
CA SER A 31 12.99 -22.43 -12.93
C SER A 31 12.85 -21.87 -11.51
N LEU A 32 12.44 -20.61 -11.38
CA LEU A 32 12.20 -19.98 -10.09
C LEU A 32 11.05 -20.65 -9.33
N SER A 33 9.91 -20.87 -9.99
CA SER A 33 8.74 -21.50 -9.36
C SER A 33 9.04 -22.94 -8.93
N TRP A 34 9.73 -23.72 -9.77
CA TRP A 34 10.17 -25.07 -9.44
C TRP A 34 11.11 -25.10 -8.23
N SER A 35 12.02 -24.13 -8.10
CA SER A 35 12.92 -24.06 -6.93
C SER A 35 12.17 -23.94 -5.59
N ILE A 36 10.98 -23.32 -5.60
CA ILE A 36 10.12 -23.11 -4.43
C ILE A 36 9.18 -24.31 -4.21
N LEU A 37 8.48 -24.75 -5.26
CA LEU A 37 7.38 -25.72 -5.16
C LEU A 37 7.84 -27.17 -5.28
N GLN A 38 8.99 -27.41 -5.92
CA GLN A 38 9.50 -28.75 -6.26
C GLN A 38 8.47 -29.61 -7.02
N SER A 39 7.55 -28.97 -7.74
CA SER A 39 6.50 -29.56 -8.58
C SER A 39 6.50 -28.89 -9.94
N ARG A 40 6.52 -29.68 -11.02
CA ARG A 40 6.49 -29.14 -12.38
C ARG A 40 5.12 -28.60 -12.75
N GLU A 41 4.07 -29.33 -12.41
CA GLU A 41 2.69 -28.96 -12.72
C GLU A 41 2.32 -27.62 -12.06
N ASP A 42 2.59 -27.50 -10.76
CA ASP A 42 2.32 -26.24 -10.06
C ASP A 42 3.19 -25.10 -10.57
N ALA A 43 4.42 -25.41 -10.99
CA ALA A 43 5.31 -24.40 -11.54
C ALA A 43 4.76 -23.82 -12.85
N GLU A 44 4.25 -24.66 -13.75
CA GLU A 44 3.61 -24.20 -14.99
C GLU A 44 2.36 -23.37 -14.71
N GLU A 45 1.54 -23.77 -13.74
CA GLU A 45 0.33 -23.01 -13.41
C GLU A 45 0.67 -21.64 -12.83
N CYS A 46 1.64 -21.53 -11.91
CA CYS A 46 2.09 -20.21 -11.43
C CYS A 46 2.65 -19.33 -12.56
N VAL A 47 3.26 -19.93 -13.59
CA VAL A 47 3.74 -19.20 -14.77
C VAL A 47 2.57 -18.72 -15.62
N ASN A 48 1.55 -19.56 -15.84
CA ASN A 48 0.35 -19.17 -16.55
C ASN A 48 -0.43 -18.05 -15.81
N ASP A 49 -0.56 -18.17 -14.50
CA ASP A 49 -1.16 -17.14 -13.63
C ASP A 49 -0.36 -15.83 -13.68
N THR A 50 0.96 -15.92 -13.83
CA THR A 50 1.81 -14.75 -14.03
C THR A 50 1.48 -14.04 -15.34
N TRP A 51 1.25 -14.78 -16.44
CA TRP A 51 0.82 -14.20 -17.71
C TRP A 51 -0.58 -13.60 -17.64
N HIS A 52 -1.50 -14.28 -16.96
CA HIS A 52 -2.84 -13.76 -16.71
C HIS A 52 -2.78 -12.46 -15.90
N ARG A 53 -1.97 -12.41 -14.83
CA ARG A 53 -1.75 -11.22 -14.03
C ARG A 53 -1.13 -10.07 -14.82
N ALA A 54 -0.13 -10.37 -15.67
CA ALA A 54 0.45 -9.38 -16.57
C ALA A 54 -0.63 -8.81 -17.52
N TRP A 55 -1.50 -9.68 -18.05
CA TRP A 55 -2.60 -9.29 -18.93
C TRP A 55 -3.70 -8.47 -18.25
N THR A 56 -4.01 -8.71 -16.98
CA THR A 56 -5.07 -7.98 -16.26
C THR A 56 -4.59 -6.65 -15.69
N THR A 57 -3.30 -6.53 -15.35
CA THR A 57 -2.74 -5.33 -14.70
C THR A 57 -2.10 -4.33 -15.68
N MET A 58 -1.67 -4.78 -16.86
CA MET A 58 -1.30 -3.89 -17.96
C MET A 58 -2.50 -3.67 -18.90
N PRO A 59 -2.79 -2.43 -19.35
CA PRO A 59 -1.97 -1.22 -19.27
C PRO A 59 -2.03 -0.34 -17.99
N PRO A 60 -2.98 -0.42 -17.05
CA PRO A 60 -3.01 0.52 -15.91
C PRO A 60 -1.68 0.64 -15.14
N GLN A 61 -0.89 -0.44 -15.11
CA GLN A 61 0.42 -0.49 -14.48
C GLN A 61 1.54 -0.74 -15.51
N ARG A 62 2.34 0.29 -15.85
CA ARG A 62 3.53 0.12 -16.72
C ARG A 62 4.78 -0.21 -15.88
N PRO A 63 5.38 -1.40 -15.99
CA PRO A 63 6.57 -1.72 -15.21
C PRO A 63 7.82 -1.01 -15.77
N GLY A 64 8.65 -0.45 -14.89
CA GLY A 64 9.97 0.09 -15.26
C GLY A 64 10.98 -1.00 -15.67
N SER A 65 10.76 -2.25 -15.22
CA SER A 65 11.47 -3.44 -15.69
C SER A 65 10.49 -4.61 -15.79
N LEU A 66 10.26 -5.09 -17.01
CA LEU A 66 9.38 -6.23 -17.25
C LEU A 66 9.89 -7.49 -16.55
N ARG A 67 11.21 -7.74 -16.61
CA ARG A 67 11.83 -8.86 -15.92
C ARG A 67 11.56 -8.84 -14.40
N ALA A 68 11.77 -7.70 -13.74
CA ALA A 68 11.55 -7.59 -12.29
C ALA A 68 10.09 -7.81 -11.91
N TYR A 69 9.17 -7.27 -12.72
CA TYR A 69 7.73 -7.45 -12.56
C TYR A 69 7.34 -8.93 -12.63
N LEU A 70 7.77 -9.65 -13.68
CA LEU A 70 7.42 -11.05 -13.88
C LEU A 70 8.02 -11.97 -12.81
N VAL A 71 9.28 -11.73 -12.42
CA VAL A 71 9.95 -12.47 -11.35
C VAL A 71 9.25 -12.29 -10.01
N ARG A 72 8.79 -11.07 -9.69
CA ARG A 72 8.03 -10.82 -8.47
C ARG A 72 6.69 -11.55 -8.49
N SER A 73 5.95 -11.46 -9.59
CA SER A 73 4.64 -12.10 -9.74
C SER A 73 4.72 -13.61 -9.57
N VAL A 74 5.63 -14.30 -10.29
CA VAL A 74 5.75 -15.75 -10.19
C VAL A 74 6.23 -16.18 -8.81
N ARG A 75 7.17 -15.46 -8.19
CA ARG A 75 7.64 -15.77 -6.83
C ARG A 75 6.51 -15.72 -5.80
N ASN A 76 5.67 -14.68 -5.86
CA ASN A 76 4.57 -14.52 -4.91
C ASN A 76 3.56 -15.67 -5.06
N LEU A 77 3.14 -15.94 -6.30
CA LEU A 77 2.22 -17.05 -6.61
C LEU A 77 2.78 -18.40 -6.11
N SER A 78 4.07 -18.68 -6.33
CA SER A 78 4.71 -19.90 -5.83
C SER A 78 4.72 -19.99 -4.31
N ILE A 79 4.95 -18.89 -3.59
CA ILE A 79 4.96 -18.86 -2.12
C ILE A 79 3.56 -19.09 -1.56
N ASP A 80 2.56 -18.44 -2.14
CA ASP A 80 1.15 -18.57 -1.71
C ASP A 80 0.69 -20.02 -1.87
N ARG A 81 1.04 -20.64 -3.00
CA ARG A 81 0.73 -22.03 -3.28
C ARG A 81 1.48 -23.02 -2.37
N TYR A 82 2.74 -22.73 -2.07
CA TYR A 82 3.51 -23.49 -1.07
C TYR A 82 2.83 -23.44 0.31
N ARG A 83 2.37 -22.26 0.75
CA ARG A 83 1.66 -22.06 2.01
C ARG A 83 0.33 -22.82 2.02
N ALA A 84 -0.46 -22.74 0.95
CA ALA A 84 -1.74 -23.45 0.81
C ALA A 84 -1.56 -24.98 0.90
N ARG A 85 -0.60 -25.55 0.17
CA ARG A 85 -0.25 -26.99 0.29
C ARG A 85 0.11 -27.40 1.72
N ARG A 86 0.79 -26.52 2.46
CA ARG A 86 1.22 -26.79 3.83
C ARG A 86 0.08 -26.64 4.85
N SER A 87 -0.89 -25.75 4.59
CA SER A 87 -2.15 -25.65 5.34
C SER A 87 -3.00 -26.90 5.15
N GLN A 88 -3.19 -27.35 3.90
CA GLN A 88 -3.96 -28.55 3.58
C GLN A 88 -3.39 -29.81 4.26
N LYS A 89 -2.06 -29.97 4.31
CA LYS A 89 -1.39 -31.06 5.04
C LYS A 89 -1.59 -31.02 6.56
N ARG A 90 -2.07 -29.91 7.13
CA ARG A 90 -2.39 -29.74 8.54
C ARG A 90 -3.88 -29.91 8.88
N GLY A 91 -4.74 -30.29 7.91
CA GLY A 91 -6.15 -30.67 8.16
C GLY A 91 -7.21 -30.01 7.26
N GLY A 92 -6.97 -29.94 5.95
CA GLY A 92 -7.83 -29.24 4.98
C GLY A 92 -9.21 -29.86 4.75
N GLY A 93 -10.24 -29.01 4.75
CA GLY A 93 -11.61 -29.38 4.37
C GLY A 93 -12.56 -28.20 4.12
N PHE A 94 -12.30 -27.02 4.68
CA PHE A 94 -13.19 -25.85 4.56
C PHE A 94 -12.71 -24.75 3.58
N GLU A 95 -11.44 -24.77 3.15
CA GLU A 95 -10.83 -23.66 2.42
C GLU A 95 -11.11 -23.66 0.90
N THR A 96 -11.39 -24.81 0.28
CA THR A 96 -11.60 -24.90 -1.17
C THR A 96 -12.87 -24.19 -1.65
N LEU A 97 -13.90 -24.11 -0.79
CA LEU A 97 -15.14 -23.37 -1.08
C LEU A 97 -14.99 -21.84 -0.88
N ALA A 98 -13.94 -21.39 -0.19
CA ALA A 98 -13.70 -19.97 0.06
C ALA A 98 -12.96 -19.28 -1.11
N LEU A 99 -12.12 -20.02 -1.85
CA LEU A 99 -11.30 -19.48 -2.93
C LEU A 99 -12.11 -19.00 -4.14
N GLU A 100 -13.23 -19.64 -4.48
CA GLU A 100 -14.07 -19.17 -5.61
C GLU A 100 -14.86 -17.88 -5.27
N LEU A 101 -15.03 -17.54 -3.99
CA LEU A 101 -15.62 -16.26 -3.56
C LEU A 101 -14.57 -15.15 -3.35
N GLU A 102 -13.28 -15.50 -3.27
CA GLU A 102 -12.20 -14.56 -2.96
C GLU A 102 -11.77 -13.72 -4.19
N ASP A 103 -12.04 -14.18 -5.41
CA ASP A 103 -11.79 -13.39 -6.64
C ASP A 103 -12.72 -12.16 -6.78
N CYS A 104 -13.76 -12.04 -5.96
CA CYS A 104 -14.66 -10.88 -5.92
C CYS A 104 -14.39 -9.92 -4.74
N VAL A 105 -13.42 -10.22 -3.87
CA VAL A 105 -13.11 -9.44 -2.67
C VAL A 105 -11.61 -9.13 -2.68
N PRO A 106 -11.16 -7.88 -2.46
CA PRO A 106 -9.73 -7.61 -2.34
C PRO A 106 -9.14 -8.57 -1.28
N PRO A 107 -8.00 -9.24 -1.57
CA PRO A 107 -7.50 -10.33 -0.75
C PRO A 107 -7.39 -9.86 0.70
N ALA A 108 -7.94 -10.65 1.63
CA ALA A 108 -7.79 -10.36 3.03
C ALA A 108 -6.29 -10.38 3.37
N PRO A 109 -5.76 -9.34 4.04
CA PRO A 109 -4.35 -9.33 4.40
C PRO A 109 -4.05 -10.60 5.21
N SER A 110 -2.94 -11.27 4.88
CA SER A 110 -2.56 -12.53 5.54
C SER A 110 -2.44 -12.31 7.05
N ALA A 111 -2.60 -13.36 7.86
CA ALA A 111 -2.43 -13.22 9.31
C ALA A 111 -1.06 -12.61 9.67
N GLU A 112 -0.04 -12.88 8.85
CA GLU A 112 1.32 -12.33 8.96
C GLU A 112 1.37 -10.86 8.53
N GLU A 113 0.67 -10.44 7.47
CA GLU A 113 0.54 -9.02 7.09
C GLU A 113 -0.36 -8.23 8.03
N VAL A 114 -1.41 -8.83 8.60
CA VAL A 114 -2.23 -8.22 9.65
C VAL A 114 -1.41 -8.11 10.93
N TRP A 115 -0.56 -9.10 11.22
CA TRP A 115 0.30 -9.08 12.40
C TRP A 115 1.47 -8.13 12.23
N GLU A 116 2.13 -8.06 11.06
CA GLU A 116 3.14 -7.05 10.71
C GLU A 116 2.52 -5.67 10.62
N THR A 117 1.34 -5.49 10.01
CA THR A 117 0.63 -4.20 10.01
C THR A 117 0.22 -3.83 11.42
N ARG A 118 -0.21 -4.79 12.27
CA ARG A 118 -0.44 -4.56 13.70
C ARG A 118 0.83 -4.34 14.49
N GLU A 119 1.96 -4.93 14.12
CA GLU A 119 3.23 -4.75 14.83
C GLU A 119 3.85 -3.43 14.45
N ILE A 120 3.82 -3.07 13.17
CA ILE A 120 4.21 -1.77 12.65
C ILE A 120 3.28 -0.71 13.20
N ALA A 121 1.96 -0.92 13.20
CA ALA A 121 1.01 -0.04 13.87
C ALA A 121 1.24 -0.01 15.38
N ALA A 122 1.55 -1.13 16.04
CA ALA A 122 1.84 -1.14 17.48
C ALA A 122 3.23 -0.55 17.81
N VAL A 123 4.20 -0.58 16.90
CA VAL A 123 5.51 0.07 17.03
C VAL A 123 5.36 1.55 16.76
N LEU A 124 4.56 1.96 15.78
CA LEU A 124 4.17 3.34 15.54
C LEU A 124 3.34 3.88 16.72
N ASP A 125 2.36 3.12 17.19
CA ASP A 125 1.56 3.42 18.37
C ASP A 125 2.45 3.46 19.60
N ARG A 126 3.41 2.55 19.81
CA ARG A 126 4.38 2.65 20.92
C ARG A 126 5.34 3.83 20.78
N TRP A 127 5.66 4.25 19.56
CA TRP A 127 6.50 5.41 19.29
C TRP A 127 5.71 6.73 19.43
N LEU A 128 4.39 6.69 19.31
CA LEU A 128 3.45 7.82 19.41
C LEU A 128 2.62 7.84 20.70
N ALA A 129 2.59 6.77 21.49
CA ALA A 129 1.80 6.64 22.71
C ALA A 129 2.58 7.22 23.89
N ALA A 130 2.13 8.38 24.35
CA ALA A 130 2.43 8.86 25.68
C ALA A 130 1.44 8.23 26.66
N GLU A 131 1.93 7.53 27.68
CA GLU A 131 1.09 7.13 28.82
C GLU A 131 0.81 8.35 29.69
N VAL A 132 -0.47 8.65 29.90
CA VAL A 132 -0.89 9.84 30.64
C VAL A 132 -1.94 9.44 31.67
N THR A 133 -1.67 9.72 32.94
CA THR A 133 -2.62 9.49 34.03
C THR A 133 -3.46 10.74 34.24
N VAL A 134 -4.78 10.64 33.99
CA VAL A 134 -5.74 11.70 34.29
C VAL A 134 -6.50 11.34 35.57
N PRO A 135 -6.43 12.15 36.63
CA PRO A 135 -7.24 11.94 37.83
C PRO A 135 -8.75 11.97 37.51
N ALA A 136 -9.56 11.27 38.29
CA ALA A 136 -11.02 11.31 38.11
C ALA A 136 -11.54 12.76 38.19
N GLY A 137 -12.25 13.21 37.15
CA GLY A 137 -12.75 14.59 37.04
C GLY A 137 -11.70 15.64 36.63
N GLY A 138 -10.46 15.22 36.37
CA GLY A 138 -9.39 16.09 35.88
C GLY A 138 -9.31 16.16 34.36
N SER A 139 -8.50 17.09 33.87
CA SER A 139 -8.13 17.23 32.47
C SER A 139 -6.61 17.34 32.35
N VAL A 140 -6.04 16.83 31.27
CA VAL A 140 -4.62 16.98 30.95
C VAL A 140 -4.48 17.59 29.56
N HIS A 141 -3.53 18.49 29.39
CA HIS A 141 -3.18 19.03 28.08
C HIS A 141 -1.94 18.31 27.55
N LEU A 142 -2.00 17.85 26.30
CA LEU A 142 -0.88 17.15 25.64
C LEU A 142 -0.48 17.91 24.40
N THR A 143 0.82 18.16 24.28
CA THR A 143 1.41 18.77 23.10
C THR A 143 2.34 17.74 22.44
N ALA A 144 2.04 17.34 21.21
CA ALA A 144 2.91 16.53 20.39
C ALA A 144 3.47 17.39 19.25
N ALA A 145 4.78 17.31 19.02
CA ALA A 145 5.44 18.00 17.92
C ALA A 145 6.15 16.98 17.03
N MET A 146 5.90 17.06 15.73
CA MET A 146 6.54 16.22 14.73
C MET A 146 7.22 17.12 13.70
N LYS A 147 8.49 16.86 13.41
CA LYS A 147 9.18 17.46 12.28
C LYS A 147 9.11 16.51 11.09
N LYS A 148 8.20 16.81 10.15
CA LYS A 148 8.06 16.05 8.90
C LYS A 148 8.76 16.80 7.77
N ALA A 149 9.57 16.10 6.97
CA ALA A 149 10.00 16.62 5.68
C ALA A 149 8.86 16.42 4.68
N GLY A 150 8.66 17.37 3.77
CA GLY A 150 7.62 17.26 2.74
C GLY A 150 7.68 15.91 2.02
N SER A 151 6.55 15.21 1.98
CA SER A 151 6.43 13.97 1.20
C SER A 151 6.23 14.35 -0.26
N TYR A 152 7.02 13.80 -1.18
CA TYR A 152 6.75 13.97 -2.60
C TYR A 152 5.44 13.26 -2.94
N ASP A 153 4.49 13.99 -3.49
CA ASP A 153 3.29 13.38 -4.05
C ASP A 153 3.69 12.64 -5.33
N PHE A 154 3.60 11.30 -5.30
CA PHE A 154 3.99 10.45 -6.44
C PHE A 154 2.92 10.56 -7.53
N TYR A 155 3.13 11.47 -8.48
CA TYR A 155 2.24 11.63 -9.62
C TYR A 155 2.49 10.52 -10.66
N CYS A 156 1.57 9.58 -10.80
CA CYS A 156 1.67 8.51 -11.81
C CYS A 156 1.16 8.94 -13.20
N ALA A 157 0.36 10.01 -13.31
CA ALA A 157 -0.23 10.43 -14.60
C ALA A 157 -0.63 11.92 -14.70
N ASP A 158 -0.98 12.60 -13.60
CA ASP A 158 -1.41 14.00 -13.62
C ASP A 158 -0.26 14.95 -13.27
N ARG A 159 0.03 15.95 -14.13
CA ARG A 159 1.11 16.93 -13.88
C ARG A 159 0.69 18.02 -12.90
N GLY A 160 -0.59 18.10 -12.52
CA GLY A 160 -1.11 19.14 -11.62
C GLY A 160 -0.46 19.17 -10.23
N ASN A 161 0.05 18.03 -9.75
CA ASN A 161 0.71 17.91 -8.44
C ASN A 161 2.24 17.84 -8.53
N GLN A 162 2.83 18.07 -9.71
CA GLN A 162 4.27 18.00 -9.88
C GLN A 162 4.98 19.10 -9.07
N GLY A 163 5.84 18.70 -8.12
CA GLY A 163 6.58 19.64 -7.27
C GLY A 163 5.83 20.06 -5.99
N LEU A 164 4.64 19.52 -5.75
CA LEU A 164 3.93 19.69 -4.48
C LEU A 164 4.46 18.72 -3.42
N TYR A 165 4.54 19.22 -2.19
CA TYR A 165 4.87 18.42 -1.02
C TYR A 165 3.61 18.28 -0.16
N GLY A 166 3.21 17.05 0.12
CA GLY A 166 2.05 16.76 0.96
C GLY A 166 2.44 16.47 2.41
N TYR A 167 1.58 16.87 3.33
CA TYR A 167 1.63 16.56 4.75
C TYR A 167 0.32 15.91 5.19
N ASP A 168 0.35 14.59 5.34
CA ASP A 168 -0.76 13.87 5.97
C ASP A 168 -0.61 13.91 7.49
N LEU A 169 -1.67 14.35 8.18
CA LEU A 169 -1.72 14.37 9.65
C LEU A 169 -3.07 13.84 10.10
N VAL A 170 -3.08 12.66 10.71
CA VAL A 170 -4.31 12.04 11.22
C VAL A 170 -4.66 12.67 12.56
N THR A 171 -5.78 13.40 12.62
CA THR A 171 -6.22 14.09 13.84
C THR A 171 -7.16 13.27 14.72
N ALA A 172 -7.66 12.14 14.22
CA ALA A 172 -8.54 11.23 14.95
C ALA A 172 -8.03 9.77 14.86
N LEU A 173 -7.58 9.24 15.99
CA LEU A 173 -7.32 7.81 16.20
C LEU A 173 -8.29 7.33 17.27
N GLY A 174 -8.92 6.17 17.07
CA GLY A 174 -9.94 5.63 17.97
C GLY A 174 -9.44 5.58 19.42
N SER A 175 -9.91 6.52 20.24
CA SER A 175 -9.50 6.67 21.64
C SER A 175 -10.71 6.45 22.55
N CYS A 176 -10.47 5.88 23.73
CA CYS A 176 -11.47 5.79 24.80
C CYS A 176 -11.64 7.11 25.58
N LEU A 177 -10.86 8.14 25.25
CA LEU A 177 -10.92 9.46 25.85
C LEU A 177 -11.76 10.42 24.97
N THR A 178 -12.55 11.27 25.61
CA THR A 178 -13.27 12.35 24.89
C THR A 178 -12.32 13.52 24.68
N CYS A 179 -11.95 13.78 23.41
CA CYS A 179 -11.24 15.00 23.05
C CYS A 179 -12.23 16.17 23.02
N THR A 180 -12.06 17.14 23.92
CA THR A 180 -12.95 18.31 24.01
C THR A 180 -12.51 19.47 23.13
N GLU A 181 -11.21 19.54 22.81
CA GLU A 181 -10.62 20.59 22.00
C GLU A 181 -9.32 20.09 21.35
N GLN A 182 -9.07 20.54 20.12
CA GLN A 182 -7.85 20.27 19.38
C GLN A 182 -7.47 21.52 18.59
N TRP A 183 -6.18 21.80 18.48
CA TRP A 183 -5.66 22.84 17.59
C TRP A 183 -4.42 22.37 16.87
N ALA A 184 -4.17 22.94 15.70
CA ALA A 184 -2.95 22.73 14.94
C ALA A 184 -2.23 24.06 14.73
N THR A 185 -0.90 24.03 14.69
CA THR A 185 -0.07 25.21 14.41
C THR A 185 0.93 24.90 13.30
N LEU A 186 0.99 25.76 12.30
CA LEU A 186 1.93 25.68 11.18
C LEU A 186 3.04 26.72 11.37
N GLU A 187 4.29 26.25 11.45
CA GLU A 187 5.47 27.11 11.48
C GLU A 187 6.07 27.20 10.07
N ASP A 188 5.87 28.34 9.41
CA ASP A 188 6.48 28.65 8.12
C ASP A 188 7.72 29.55 8.28
N ARG A 189 8.74 29.28 7.46
CA ARG A 189 9.99 30.05 7.36
C ARG A 189 10.01 30.95 6.10
N GLY A 190 8.85 31.28 5.55
CA GLY A 190 8.68 32.07 4.33
C GLY A 190 8.91 31.26 3.05
N VAL A 191 8.74 29.95 3.10
CA VAL A 191 9.05 29.03 1.98
C VAL A 191 7.88 28.13 1.61
N ILE A 192 6.74 28.29 2.26
CA ILE A 192 5.55 27.47 2.07
C ILE A 192 4.46 28.30 1.37
N GLU A 193 3.94 27.77 0.26
CA GLU A 193 2.69 28.21 -0.37
C GLU A 193 1.66 27.09 -0.18
N ILE A 194 0.52 27.40 0.43
CA ILE A 194 -0.53 26.40 0.67
C ILE A 194 -1.44 26.33 -0.55
N VAL A 195 -1.36 25.22 -1.28
CA VAL A 195 -2.13 25.01 -2.51
C VAL A 195 -3.50 24.37 -2.22
N ARG A 196 -3.57 23.43 -1.26
CA ARG A 196 -4.80 22.75 -0.82
C ARG A 196 -4.67 22.31 0.62
N GLN A 197 -5.74 22.37 1.41
CA GLN A 197 -5.78 21.85 2.77
C GLN A 197 -7.23 21.70 3.27
N ASN A 198 -7.40 20.98 4.39
CA ASN A 198 -8.64 21.04 5.18
C ASN A 198 -8.43 21.45 6.64
N PHE A 199 -7.30 22.06 7.00
CA PHE A 199 -7.01 22.53 8.37
C PHE A 199 -7.48 23.96 8.62
N GLY A 200 -7.55 24.80 7.57
CA GLY A 200 -8.00 26.20 7.68
C GLY A 200 -6.88 27.20 7.96
N PHE A 201 -5.61 26.83 7.76
CA PHE A 201 -4.49 27.77 7.84
C PHE A 201 -4.62 28.88 6.79
N ASP A 202 -4.13 30.08 7.07
CA ASP A 202 -4.06 31.14 6.08
C ASP A 202 -2.82 31.97 6.39
N LEU A 203 -1.72 31.66 5.71
CA LEU A 203 -0.44 32.31 5.98
C LEU A 203 -0.45 33.78 5.57
N ASP A 204 -1.22 34.13 4.53
CA ASP A 204 -1.36 35.50 4.02
C ASP A 204 -2.19 36.37 4.98
N ALA A 205 -3.24 35.80 5.57
CA ALA A 205 -4.03 36.45 6.62
C ALA A 205 -3.39 36.34 8.02
N GLY A 206 -2.25 35.66 8.15
CA GLY A 206 -1.53 35.46 9.42
C GLY A 206 -2.14 34.40 10.35
N ILE A 207 -3.07 33.59 9.86
CA ILE A 207 -3.72 32.47 10.58
C ILE A 207 -2.78 31.26 10.55
N ARG A 208 -1.93 31.17 11.57
CA ARG A 208 -0.95 30.08 11.75
C ARG A 208 -1.40 29.01 12.76
N THR A 209 -2.39 29.34 13.58
CA THR A 209 -2.98 28.43 14.57
C THR A 209 -4.47 28.35 14.32
N VAL A 210 -5.00 27.14 14.26
CA VAL A 210 -6.41 26.85 13.94
C VAL A 210 -6.97 25.87 14.96
N THR A 211 -8.19 26.12 15.42
CA THR A 211 -8.97 25.16 16.21
C THR A 211 -9.60 24.16 15.25
N LEU A 212 -9.41 22.87 15.52
CA LEU A 212 -9.92 21.78 14.70
C LEU A 212 -11.20 21.23 15.32
N ASN A 213 -12.16 20.86 14.46
CA ASN A 213 -13.38 20.20 14.90
C ASN A 213 -13.09 18.70 15.08
N PRO A 214 -13.14 18.13 16.31
CA PRO A 214 -12.86 16.70 16.51
C PRO A 214 -13.84 15.77 15.80
N ALA A 215 -15.02 16.27 15.38
CA ALA A 215 -16.00 15.52 14.62
C ALA A 215 -15.71 15.46 13.10
N GLU A 216 -14.77 16.28 12.61
CA GLU A 216 -14.41 16.34 11.20
C GLU A 216 -13.01 15.75 10.96
N PRO A 217 -12.82 14.98 9.88
CA PRO A 217 -11.51 14.46 9.55
C PRO A 217 -10.63 15.56 8.95
N HIS A 218 -9.55 15.92 9.62
CA HIS A 218 -8.48 16.78 9.09
C HIS A 218 -7.27 15.89 8.76
N TYR A 219 -6.82 15.90 7.50
CA TYR A 219 -5.83 14.91 7.06
C TYR A 219 -4.92 15.34 5.91
N TYR A 220 -5.15 16.46 5.24
CA TYR A 220 -4.28 16.91 4.15
C TYR A 220 -3.91 18.40 4.23
N LEU A 221 -2.65 18.67 3.93
CA LEU A 221 -2.02 19.99 3.79
C LEU A 221 -0.92 19.91 2.71
#